data_AF-A0A971LWX0-F1
#
_entry.id   AF-A0A971LWX0-F1
#
_cell.length_a   1.000
_cell.length_b   1.000
_cell.length_c   1.000
_cell.angle_alpha   90.00
_cell.angle_beta   90.00
_cell.angle_gamma   90.00
#
_symmetry.space_group_name_H-M   'P 1'
#
loop_
_entity.id
_entity.type
_entity.pdbx_description
1 polymer ?
#
loop_
_entity_poly.entity_id
_entity_poly.type
_entity_poly.pdbx_seq_one_letter_code
_entity_poly.pdbx_strand_id
1 'polypeptide(L)'
;MKIFNIPGVLQTYNQKQVKRKQGVAGVQSKMDQMQVSTEAQLMSKVFQAAKNAPEIREDKVKHFKNLINQGTYDVSAEAVAEKMLKGINFDDKI
;
A
#
# COMPACT_ATOMS: atom_id res chain seq x y z
N MET A 1 78.95 -41.02 7.20
CA MET A 1 77.86 -40.24 6.55
C MET A 1 77.15 -39.44 7.63
N LYS A 2 77.00 -38.12 7.47
CA LYS A 2 76.27 -37.25 8.42
C LYS A 2 75.05 -36.70 7.70
N ILE A 3 73.86 -37.15 8.09
CA ILE A 3 72.59 -36.68 7.51
C ILE A 3 72.22 -35.41 8.28
N PHE A 4 72.15 -34.27 7.59
CA PHE A 4 71.70 -33.01 8.18
C PHE A 4 70.17 -33.01 8.25
N ASN A 5 69.63 -32.89 9.47
CA ASN A 5 68.21 -32.66 9.70
C ASN A 5 67.88 -31.22 9.26
N ILE A 6 67.06 -31.06 8.22
CA ILE A 6 66.63 -29.74 7.73
C ILE A 6 65.26 -29.43 8.38
N PRO A 7 65.20 -28.57 9.41
CA PRO A 7 63.94 -28.24 10.06
C PRO A 7 63.13 -27.32 9.14
N GLY A 8 62.03 -27.84 8.62
CA GLY A 8 61.10 -27.07 7.77
C GLY A 8 60.21 -27.96 6.90
N VAL A 9 60.66 -29.18 6.58
CA VAL A 9 59.90 -30.12 5.75
C VAL A 9 58.66 -30.67 6.48
N LEU A 10 58.69 -30.76 7.82
CA LEU A 10 57.53 -31.21 8.61
C LEU A 10 56.44 -30.13 8.73
N GLN A 11 56.79 -28.85 8.56
CA GLN A 11 55.84 -27.73 8.67
C GLN A 11 54.93 -27.61 7.46
N THR A 12 55.36 -28.08 6.28
CA THR A 12 54.57 -28.01 5.04
C THR A 12 53.54 -29.14 4.92
N TYR A 13 53.72 -30.25 5.65
CA TYR A 13 52.78 -31.37 5.64
C TYR A 13 51.46 -31.03 6.38
N ASN A 14 51.53 -30.17 7.40
CA ASN A 14 50.35 -29.76 8.19
C ASN A 14 49.62 -28.52 7.62
N GLN A 15 50.05 -27.98 6.48
CA GLN A 15 49.47 -26.78 5.87
C GLN A 15 48.39 -27.10 4.81
N LYS A 16 47.63 -28.18 5.00
CA LYS A 16 46.40 -28.48 4.24
C LYS A 16 45.17 -28.48 5.15
N GLN A 17 44.97 -27.40 5.88
CA GLN A 17 43.64 -27.04 6.37
C GLN A 17 43.15 -25.90 5.50
N VAL A 18 42.38 -26.25 4.47
CA VAL A 18 41.71 -25.29 3.60
C VAL A 18 40.73 -24.52 4.49
N LYS A 19 41.12 -23.33 4.94
CA LYS A 19 40.18 -22.42 5.59
C LYS A 19 39.10 -22.12 4.55
N ARG A 20 37.90 -22.71 4.73
CA ARG A 20 36.71 -22.26 4.02
C ARG A 20 36.64 -20.76 4.23
N LYS A 21 36.73 -19.99 3.15
CA LYS A 21 36.45 -18.56 3.20
C LYS A 21 35.06 -18.44 3.84
N GLN A 22 35.02 -17.82 5.02
CA GLN A 22 33.80 -17.36 5.67
C GLN A 22 32.92 -16.76 4.56
N GLY A 23 31.68 -17.23 4.48
CA GLY A 23 30.72 -16.78 3.48
C GLY A 23 30.74 -15.26 3.41
N VAL A 24 30.78 -14.74 2.19
CA VAL A 24 30.73 -13.31 1.90
C VAL A 24 29.55 -12.75 2.71
N ALA A 25 29.87 -12.04 3.78
CA ALA A 25 28.89 -11.36 4.59
C ALA A 25 28.22 -10.32 3.69
N GLY A 26 26.93 -10.50 3.45
CA GLY A 26 26.07 -9.48 2.88
C GLY A 26 26.27 -9.21 1.40
N VAL A 27 25.91 -10.17 0.54
CA VAL A 27 25.07 -9.74 -0.57
C VAL A 27 23.75 -9.35 0.09
N GLN A 28 23.57 -8.05 0.39
CA GLN A 28 22.22 -7.53 0.58
C GLN A 28 21.50 -7.87 -0.72
N SER A 29 20.75 -8.97 -0.74
CA SER A 29 19.77 -9.18 -1.79
C SER A 29 18.97 -7.90 -1.82
N LYS A 30 18.94 -7.27 -2.99
CA LYS A 30 18.15 -6.07 -3.21
C LYS A 30 16.71 -6.54 -2.95
N MET A 31 16.20 -6.29 -1.75
CA MET A 31 14.86 -6.69 -1.38
C MET A 31 13.92 -5.95 -2.33
N ASP A 32 12.94 -6.67 -2.88
CA ASP A 32 11.96 -6.05 -3.75
C ASP A 32 11.31 -4.87 -3.02
N GLN A 33 11.44 -3.69 -3.62
CA GLN A 33 10.88 -2.46 -3.07
C GLN A 33 9.53 -2.21 -3.75
N MET A 34 8.45 -2.25 -2.96
CA MET A 34 7.15 -1.77 -3.41
C MET A 34 7.14 -0.24 -3.34
N GLN A 35 6.95 0.43 -4.47
CA GLN A 35 6.70 1.87 -4.52
C GLN A 35 5.23 2.11 -4.89
N VAL A 36 4.47 2.73 -3.97
CA VAL A 36 3.09 3.14 -4.23
C VAL A 36 3.12 4.54 -4.85
N SER A 37 2.36 4.76 -5.93
CA SER A 37 2.27 6.07 -6.56
C SER A 37 1.71 7.11 -5.57
N THR A 38 2.15 8.36 -5.71
CA THR A 38 1.68 9.46 -4.86
C THR A 38 0.16 9.62 -4.94
N GLU A 39 -0.43 9.39 -6.11
CA GLU A 39 -1.88 9.40 -6.32
C GLU A 39 -2.59 8.27 -5.57
N ALA A 40 -2.06 7.05 -5.58
CA ALA A 40 -2.65 5.93 -4.84
C ALA A 40 -2.58 6.16 -3.32
N GLN A 41 -1.51 6.79 -2.83
CA GLN A 41 -1.41 7.20 -1.43
C GLN A 41 -2.45 8.27 -1.06
N LEU A 42 -2.65 9.26 -1.94
CA LEU A 42 -3.68 10.30 -1.75
C LEU A 42 -5.08 9.67 -1.72
N MET A 43 -5.37 8.82 -2.69
CA MET A 43 -6.66 8.13 -2.80
C MET A 43 -6.94 7.29 -1.54
N SER A 44 -5.94 6.57 -1.03
CA SER A 44 -6.07 5.79 0.22
C SER A 44 -6.42 6.67 1.42
N LYS A 45 -5.81 7.85 1.53
CA LYS A 45 -6.13 8.82 2.58
C LYS A 45 -7.56 9.37 2.44
N VAL A 46 -8.00 9.67 1.22
CA VAL A 46 -9.36 10.13 0.95
C VAL A 46 -10.39 9.06 1.32
N PHE A 47 -10.16 7.80 0.93
CA PHE A 47 -11.04 6.69 1.32
C PHE A 47 -11.13 6.50 2.83
N GLN A 48 -10.00 6.59 3.55
CA GLN A 48 -9.99 6.51 5.00
C GLN A 48 -10.77 7.67 5.63
N ALA A 49 -10.57 8.89 5.15
CA ALA A 49 -11.31 10.07 5.62
C ALA A 49 -12.82 9.93 5.34
N ALA A 50 -13.20 9.44 4.16
CA ALA A 50 -14.60 9.20 3.81
C ALA A 50 -15.23 8.10 4.67
N LYS A 51 -14.48 7.04 5.01
CA LYS A 51 -14.95 5.97 5.91
C LYS A 51 -15.14 6.44 7.35
N ASN A 52 -14.28 7.35 7.81
CA ASN A 52 -14.35 7.91 9.16
C ASN A 52 -15.32 9.09 9.28
N ALA A 53 -15.88 9.56 8.16
CA ALA A 53 -16.88 10.61 8.17
C ALA A 53 -18.15 10.11 8.91
N PRO A 54 -18.88 11.01 9.58
CA PRO A 54 -20.11 10.63 10.26
C PRO A 54 -21.12 10.06 9.26
N GLU A 55 -21.80 9.00 9.66
CA GLU A 55 -22.86 8.37 8.86
C GLU A 55 -23.97 9.36 8.51
N ILE A 56 -24.30 10.25 9.45
CA ILE A 56 -25.31 11.29 9.29
C ILE A 56 -24.63 12.65 9.12
N ARG A 57 -24.99 13.34 8.03
CA ARG A 57 -24.60 14.72 7.77
C ARG A 57 -25.63 15.68 8.38
N GLU A 58 -25.49 15.92 9.67
CA GLU A 58 -26.41 16.74 10.48
C GLU A 58 -26.64 18.15 9.91
N ASP A 59 -25.60 18.73 9.31
CA ASP A 59 -25.65 20.02 8.61
C ASP A 59 -26.70 20.04 7.49
N LYS A 60 -26.71 19.00 6.64
CA LYS A 60 -27.67 18.88 5.54
C LYS A 60 -29.06 18.56 6.04
N VAL A 61 -29.17 17.67 7.02
CA VAL A 61 -30.46 17.34 7.64
C VAL A 61 -31.11 18.61 8.21
N LYS A 62 -30.36 19.41 8.97
CA LYS A 62 -30.84 20.67 9.54
C LYS A 62 -31.23 21.67 8.45
N HIS A 63 -30.42 21.81 7.41
CA HIS A 63 -30.71 22.69 6.28
C HIS A 63 -32.06 22.36 5.62
N PHE A 64 -32.28 21.09 5.24
CA PHE A 64 -33.52 20.69 4.59
C PHE A 64 -34.72 20.74 5.54
N LYS A 65 -34.56 20.37 6.82
CA LYS A 65 -35.60 20.55 7.84
C LYS A 65 -36.06 22.01 7.93
N ASN A 66 -35.13 22.96 7.90
CA ASN A 66 -35.47 24.38 7.94
C ASN A 66 -36.25 24.82 6.69
N LEU A 67 -35.82 24.42 5.49
CA LEU A 67 -36.53 24.76 4.24
C LEU A 67 -37.96 24.20 4.24
N ILE A 68 -38.13 22.97 4.70
CA ILE A 68 -39.45 22.32 4.80
C ILE A 68 -40.33 23.07 5.80
N ASN A 69 -39.81 23.38 6.99
CA ASN A 69 -40.55 24.11 8.03
C ASN A 69 -40.94 25.54 7.59
N GLN A 70 -40.11 26.17 6.76
CA GLN A 70 -40.39 27.48 6.18
C GLN A 70 -41.34 27.43 4.97
N GLY A 71 -41.68 26.23 4.48
CA GLY A 71 -42.50 26.04 3.29
C GLY A 71 -41.81 26.44 1.98
N THR A 72 -40.48 26.66 2.00
CA THR A 72 -39.68 27.10 0.84
C THR A 72 -38.90 25.94 0.21
N TYR A 73 -39.17 24.72 0.62
CA TYR A 73 -38.61 23.54 -0.03
C TYR A 73 -39.36 23.26 -1.33
N ASP A 74 -38.74 23.62 -2.45
CA ASP A 74 -39.27 23.41 -3.79
C ASP A 74 -38.31 22.54 -4.60
N VAL A 75 -38.84 21.47 -5.20
CA VAL A 75 -38.10 20.54 -6.04
C VAL A 75 -38.90 20.31 -7.31
N SER A 76 -38.29 20.59 -8.46
CA SER A 76 -38.94 20.39 -9.75
C SER A 76 -39.21 18.92 -10.04
N ALA A 77 -40.31 18.64 -10.74
CA ALA A 77 -40.64 17.29 -11.20
C ALA A 77 -39.53 16.69 -12.09
N GLU A 78 -38.86 17.52 -12.88
CA GLU A 78 -37.71 17.13 -13.70
C GLU A 78 -36.54 16.63 -12.85
N ALA A 79 -36.17 17.36 -11.78
CA ALA A 79 -35.10 16.95 -10.89
C ALA A 79 -35.42 15.63 -10.18
N VAL A 80 -36.69 15.40 -9.82
CA VAL A 80 -37.15 14.11 -9.27
C VAL A 80 -36.98 12.99 -10.30
N ALA A 81 -37.48 13.19 -11.52
CA ALA A 81 -37.39 12.21 -12.59
C ALA A 81 -35.93 11.87 -12.95
N GLU A 82 -35.05 12.86 -13.04
CA GLU A 82 -33.62 12.67 -13.30
C GLU A 82 -32.96 11.78 -12.23
N LYS A 83 -33.30 11.99 -10.95
CA LYS A 83 -32.77 11.17 -9.85
C LYS A 83 -33.33 9.75 -9.85
N MET A 84 -34.60 9.57 -10.22
CA MET A 84 -35.18 8.25 -10.38
C MET A 84 -34.47 7.47 -11.49
N LEU A 85 -34.22 8.10 -12.65
CA LEU A 85 -33.54 7.48 -13.77
C LEU A 85 -32.06 7.16 -13.47
N LYS A 86 -31.35 8.04 -12.76
CA LYS A 86 -29.95 7.79 -12.33
C LYS A 86 -29.80 6.60 -11.37
N GLY A 87 -30.82 6.31 -10.57
CA GLY A 87 -30.81 5.17 -9.65
C GLY A 87 -31.10 3.83 -10.35
N ILE A 88 -31.64 3.88 -11.57
CA ILE A 88 -31.84 2.72 -12.42
C ILE A 88 -30.55 2.57 -13.23
N ASN A 89 -29.71 1.62 -12.85
CA ASN A 89 -28.64 1.16 -13.73
C ASN A 89 -29.33 0.51 -14.93
N PHE A 90 -29.55 1.29 -15.99
CA PHE A 90 -29.97 0.73 -17.27
C PHE A 90 -28.88 -0.24 -17.69
N ASP A 91 -29.21 -1.53 -17.65
CA ASP A 91 -28.40 -2.59 -18.25
C ASP A 91 -28.50 -2.33 -19.76
N ASP A 92 -27.54 -1.57 -20.29
CA ASP A 92 -27.39 -1.35 -21.73
C ASP A 92 -27.02 -2.72 -22.34
N LYS A 93 -28.03 -3.52 -22.66
CA LYS A 93 -27.88 -4.68 -23.52
C LYS A 93 -27.52 -4.20 -24.91
N ILE A 94 -26.22 -4.28 -25.21
CA ILE A 94 -25.67 -4.33 -26.57
C ILE A 94 -26.13 -5.63 -27.24
#